data_AF-A0A2K3JWN4-F1
#
_entry.id   AF-A0A2K3JWN4-F1
#
_cell.length_a   1.000
_cell.length_b   1.000
_cell.length_c   1.000
_cell.angle_alpha   90.00
_cell.angle_beta   90.00
_cell.angle_gamma   90.00
#
_symmetry.space_group_name_H-M   'P 1'
#
loop_
_entity.id
_entity.type
_entity.pdbx_description
1 polymer ?
#
loop_
_entity_poly.entity_id
_entity_poly.type
_entity_poly.pdbx_seq_one_letter_code
_entity_poly.pdbx_strand_id
1 'polypeptide(L)'
;DAALSSTENKAGLGACIRVDKGQFVAAMTASINAKFSAAEAEAWCLQQSLQWISTLGYTKVLFEMDCKMVVDDVHNNPNNSMVYSSISVHAGLKDDL
;
A
#
# COMPACT_ATOMS: atom_id res chain seq x y z
N ASP A 1 -5.67 -1.19 -0.21
CA ASP A 1 -6.68 -2.18 -0.58
C ASP A 1 -7.20 -1.77 -1.93
N ALA A 2 -7.27 -2.72 -2.85
CA ALA A 2 -7.70 -2.48 -4.21
C ALA A 2 -9.16 -2.91 -4.39
N ALA A 3 -9.98 -1.99 -4.87
CA ALA A 3 -11.34 -2.28 -5.29
C ALA A 3 -11.41 -2.43 -6.81
N LEU A 4 -12.13 -3.43 -7.31
CA LEU A 4 -12.32 -3.64 -8.75
C LEU A 4 -13.79 -3.50 -9.15
N SER A 5 -14.03 -2.77 -10.23
CA SER A 5 -15.34 -2.67 -10.90
C SER A 5 -15.21 -3.23 -12.31
N SER A 6 -15.72 -4.44 -12.52
CA SER A 6 -15.70 -5.12 -13.82
C SER A 6 -16.66 -4.48 -14.83
N THR A 7 -17.75 -3.88 -14.35
CA THR A 7 -18.72 -3.16 -15.18
C THR A 7 -18.16 -1.85 -15.71
N GLU A 8 -17.33 -1.17 -14.92
CA GLU A 8 -16.75 0.14 -15.27
C GLU A 8 -15.32 0.04 -15.80
N ASN A 9 -14.72 -1.16 -15.85
CA ASN A 9 -13.30 -1.37 -16.14
C ASN A 9 -12.41 -0.42 -15.32
N LYS A 10 -12.66 -0.38 -14.02
CA LYS A 10 -12.05 0.58 -13.10
C LYS A 10 -11.46 -0.14 -11.90
N ALA A 11 -10.32 0.35 -11.44
CA ALA A 11 -9.72 -0.01 -10.17
C ALA A 11 -9.69 1.20 -9.23
N GLY A 12 -9.96 0.96 -7.95
CA GLY A 12 -9.86 1.92 -6.87
C GLY A 12 -8.79 1.49 -5.88
N LEU A 13 -8.20 2.46 -5.19
CA LEU A 13 -7.27 2.29 -4.08
C LEU A 13 -7.85 2.97 -2.85
N GLY A 14 -7.69 2.31 -1.70
CA GLY A 14 -7.74 2.92 -0.38
C GLY A 14 -6.48 2.57 0.42
N ALA A 15 -5.83 3.56 1.01
CA ALA A 15 -4.69 3.39 1.91
C ALA A 15 -4.82 4.32 3.11
N CYS A 16 -4.30 3.90 4.27
CA CYS A 16 -4.22 4.74 5.46
C CYS A 16 -2.87 4.61 6.15
N ILE A 17 -2.37 5.72 6.70
CA ILE A 17 -1.17 5.80 7.52
C ILE A 17 -1.59 5.81 8.98
N ARG A 18 -0.94 4.99 9.78
CA ARG A 18 -1.06 4.94 11.24
C ARG A 18 0.33 5.00 11.87
N VAL A 19 0.42 5.60 13.06
CA VAL A 19 1.62 5.53 13.92
C VAL A 19 1.52 4.34 14.89
N ASP A 20 2.59 4.09 15.66
CA ASP A 20 2.84 2.81 16.39
C ASP A 20 1.73 2.40 17.35
N LYS A 21 0.96 3.38 17.82
CA LYS A 21 -0.19 3.17 18.70
C LYS A 21 -1.49 2.88 17.94
N GLY A 22 -1.41 2.61 16.64
CA GLY A 22 -2.56 2.44 15.74
C GLY A 22 -3.33 3.73 15.45
N GLN A 23 -2.79 4.90 15.82
CA GLN A 23 -3.48 6.19 15.62
C GLN A 23 -3.41 6.60 14.16
N PHE A 24 -4.56 6.96 13.60
CA PHE A 24 -4.69 7.45 12.23
C PHE A 24 -3.94 8.78 12.02
N VAL A 25 -3.19 8.87 10.92
CA VAL A 25 -2.47 10.09 10.50
C VAL A 25 -3.09 10.67 9.24
N ALA A 26 -3.21 9.85 8.20
CA ALA A 26 -3.66 10.28 6.88
C ALA A 26 -4.29 9.11 6.11
N ALA A 27 -5.12 9.44 5.12
CA ALA A 27 -5.67 8.47 4.17
C ALA A 27 -5.44 8.97 2.75
N MET A 28 -5.31 8.02 1.83
CA MET A 28 -5.29 8.26 0.39
C MET A 28 -6.33 7.39 -0.28
N THR A 29 -7.04 7.98 -1.24
CA THR A 29 -7.84 7.26 -2.21
C THR A 29 -7.39 7.65 -3.61
N ALA A 30 -7.39 6.68 -4.53
CA ALA A 30 -7.09 6.92 -5.94
C ALA A 30 -7.95 5.99 -6.78
N SER A 31 -8.08 6.29 -8.08
CA SER A 31 -8.73 5.38 -9.00
C SER A 31 -8.14 5.51 -10.40
N ILE A 32 -8.22 4.43 -11.17
CA ILE A 32 -7.74 4.36 -12.55
C ILE A 32 -8.74 3.59 -13.39
N ASN A 33 -8.97 4.07 -14.62
CA ASN A 33 -9.78 3.36 -15.61
C ASN A 33 -8.92 2.32 -16.32
N ALA A 34 -8.67 1.22 -15.64
CA ALA A 34 -7.92 0.08 -16.15
C ALA A 34 -8.59 -1.23 -15.73
N LYS A 35 -8.53 -2.22 -16.62
CA LYS A 35 -8.95 -3.58 -16.30
C LYS A 35 -7.76 -4.33 -15.70
N PHE A 36 -7.81 -4.57 -14.40
CA PHE A 36 -6.81 -5.33 -13.67
C PHE A 36 -7.40 -6.66 -13.18
N SER A 37 -6.54 -7.67 -13.06
CA SER A 37 -6.74 -8.77 -12.12
C SER A 37 -6.60 -8.27 -10.67
N ALA A 38 -7.04 -9.07 -9.70
CA ALA A 38 -6.90 -8.72 -8.29
C ALA A 38 -5.42 -8.47 -7.89
N ALA A 39 -4.50 -9.33 -8.36
CA ALA A 39 -3.07 -9.18 -8.07
C ALA A 39 -2.47 -7.92 -8.72
N GLU A 40 -2.85 -7.60 -9.96
CA GLU A 40 -2.39 -6.36 -10.62
C GLU A 40 -2.92 -5.10 -9.93
N ALA A 41 -4.17 -5.15 -9.45
CA ALA A 41 -4.78 -4.03 -8.73
C ALA A 41 -4.11 -3.79 -7.38
N GLU A 42 -3.75 -4.86 -6.66
CA GLU A 42 -3.02 -4.81 -5.41
C GLU A 42 -1.56 -4.34 -5.61
N ALA A 43 -0.88 -4.82 -6.65
CA ALA A 43 0.46 -4.36 -7.01
C ALA A 43 0.46 -2.86 -7.38
N TRP A 44 -0.52 -2.42 -8.17
CA TRP A 44 -0.73 -1.00 -8.45
C TRP A 44 -0.99 -0.22 -7.16
N CYS A 45 -1.80 -0.77 -6.26
CA CYS A 45 -2.11 -0.13 -4.99
C CYS A 45 -0.87 0.06 -4.10
N LEU A 46 0.01 -0.94 -4.03
CA LEU A 46 1.28 -0.87 -3.34
C LEU A 46 2.20 0.19 -3.96
N GLN A 47 2.31 0.22 -5.28
CA GLN A 47 3.14 1.21 -5.99
C GLN A 47 2.70 2.65 -5.68
N GLN A 48 1.41 2.94 -5.74
CA GLN A 48 0.88 4.27 -5.42
C GLN A 48 1.13 4.63 -3.96
N SER A 49 0.96 3.66 -3.06
CA SER A 49 1.19 3.87 -1.62
C SER A 49 2.68 4.16 -1.33
N LEU A 50 3.61 3.46 -1.99
CA LEU A 50 5.05 3.72 -1.90
C LEU A 50 5.42 5.13 -2.38
N GLN A 51 4.88 5.55 -3.53
CA GLN A 51 5.09 6.90 -4.05
C GLN A 51 4.55 7.94 -3.08
N TRP A 52 3.34 7.74 -2.55
CA TRP A 52 2.73 8.64 -1.58
C TRP A 52 3.57 8.79 -0.30
N ILE A 53 3.99 7.68 0.29
CA ILE A 53 4.83 7.68 1.51
C ILE A 53 6.18 8.35 1.26
N SER A 54 6.79 8.11 0.09
CA SER A 54 8.02 8.79 -0.32
C SER A 54 7.83 10.30 -0.42
N THR A 55 6.71 10.77 -0.98
CA THR A 55 6.41 12.22 -1.06
C THR A 55 6.19 12.86 0.32
N LEU A 56 5.76 12.08 1.32
CA LEU A 56 5.60 12.53 2.70
C LEU A 56 6.91 12.51 3.50
N GLY A 57 7.98 11.95 2.93
CA GLY A 57 9.31 11.89 3.55
C GLY A 57 9.49 10.76 4.57
N TYR A 58 8.62 9.75 4.58
CA TYR A 58 8.81 8.59 5.45
C TYR A 58 9.80 7.60 4.83
N THR A 59 10.81 7.20 5.61
CA THR A 59 11.90 6.31 5.19
C THR A 59 11.78 4.91 5.78
N LYS A 60 11.05 4.75 6.88
CA LYS A 60 10.83 3.49 7.59
C LYS A 60 9.33 3.28 7.77
N VAL A 61 8.76 2.40 6.94
CA VAL A 61 7.34 2.05 7.01
C VAL A 61 7.17 0.54 7.00
N LEU A 62 6.16 0.03 7.69
CA LEU A 62 5.65 -1.33 7.47
C LEU A 62 4.42 -1.23 6.58
N PHE A 63 4.45 -1.96 5.49
CA PHE A 63 3.27 -2.17 4.66
C PHE A 63 2.60 -3.45 5.10
N GLU A 64 1.40 -3.28 5.58
CA GLU A 64 0.49 -4.35 5.88
C GLU A 64 -0.36 -4.51 4.56
N MET A 65 -0.62 -5.73 4.05
CA MET A 65 -1.44 -6.00 2.84
C MET A 65 -2.23 -7.31 2.99
N ASP A 66 -3.37 -7.46 2.31
CA ASP A 66 -4.22 -8.66 2.32
C ASP A 66 -4.00 -9.61 1.13
N CYS A 67 -3.15 -9.24 0.16
CA CYS A 67 -2.81 -10.07 -0.99
C CYS A 67 -1.52 -10.88 -0.79
N LYS A 68 -1.67 -12.14 -0.34
CA LYS A 68 -0.52 -13.04 -0.09
C LYS A 68 0.41 -13.20 -1.29
N MET A 69 -0.12 -13.25 -2.52
CA MET A 69 0.70 -13.35 -3.74
C MET A 69 1.63 -12.14 -3.89
N VAL A 70 1.10 -10.93 -3.77
CA VAL A 70 1.89 -9.70 -3.89
C VAL A 70 2.92 -9.61 -2.76
N VAL A 71 2.54 -9.98 -1.54
CA VAL A 71 3.51 -9.99 -0.43
C VAL A 71 4.63 -11.01 -0.65
N ASP A 72 4.30 -12.23 -1.10
CA ASP A 72 5.29 -13.28 -1.35
C ASP A 72 6.24 -12.88 -2.51
N ASP A 73 5.72 -12.28 -3.59
CA ASP A 73 6.55 -11.78 -4.70
C ASP A 73 7.50 -10.66 -4.27
N VAL A 74 7.04 -9.78 -3.38
CA VAL A 74 7.83 -8.65 -2.85
C VAL A 74 8.86 -9.12 -1.81
N HIS A 75 8.52 -10.09 -0.96
CA HIS A 75 9.37 -10.61 0.10
C HIS A 75 10.48 -11.54 -0.43
N ASN A 76 10.23 -12.27 -1.51
CA ASN A 76 11.24 -13.12 -2.16
C ASN A 76 12.30 -12.31 -2.92
N ASN A 77 12.19 -10.97 -2.94
CA ASN A 77 13.26 -10.10 -3.35
C ASN A 77 14.24 -9.92 -2.16
N PRO A 78 15.50 -10.41 -2.25
CA PRO A 78 16.44 -10.46 -1.12
C PRO A 78 16.82 -9.09 -0.51
N ASN A 79 16.32 -7.99 -1.08
CA ASN A 79 16.53 -6.62 -0.61
C ASN A 79 15.33 -6.01 0.12
N ASN A 80 14.23 -6.74 0.35
CA ASN A 80 13.00 -6.14 0.87
C ASN A 80 12.37 -6.94 2.03
N SER A 81 12.50 -6.43 3.26
CA SER A 81 11.87 -7.02 4.45
C SER A 81 10.50 -6.38 4.71
N MET A 82 9.42 -6.96 4.18
CA MET A 82 8.03 -6.59 4.51
C MET A 82 7.34 -7.72 5.28
N VAL A 83 6.49 -7.39 6.27
CA VAL A 83 5.78 -8.31 7.18
C VAL A 83 4.25 -8.15 7.01
N TYR A 84 3.51 -9.24 7.16
CA TYR A 84 2.14 -9.50 6.66
C TYR A 84 0.95 -8.96 7.50
N SER A 85 -0.22 -8.85 6.80
CA SER A 85 -1.66 -8.91 7.20
C SER A 85 -2.48 -7.62 7.42
N SER A 86 -3.28 -7.17 6.41
CA SER A 86 -4.26 -6.00 6.25
C SER A 86 -3.69 -4.62 5.86
N ILE A 87 -4.36 -3.67 5.17
CA ILE A 87 -3.69 -2.40 4.76
C ILE A 87 -3.69 -1.31 5.85
N SER A 88 -2.68 -1.36 6.72
CA SER A 88 -2.18 -0.24 7.52
C SER A 88 -0.75 0.10 7.11
N VAL A 89 -0.51 1.31 6.64
CA VAL A 89 0.86 1.82 6.52
C VAL A 89 1.30 2.24 7.90
N HIS A 90 2.18 1.46 8.52
CA HIS A 90 2.76 1.77 9.81
C HIS A 90 4.00 2.63 9.58
N ALA A 91 3.88 3.96 9.70
CA ALA A 91 5.00 4.86 9.46
C ALA A 91 5.76 5.13 10.76
N GLY A 92 6.99 4.61 10.85
CA GLY A 92 7.95 4.98 11.88
C GLY A 92 8.41 6.42 11.67
N LEU A 93 8.66 7.10 12.80
CA LEU A 93 9.03 8.51 12.96
C LEU A 93 9.72 9.15 11.74
N LYS A 94 9.21 10.32 11.36
CA LYS A 94 9.88 11.28 10.48
C LYS A 94 11.28 11.50 11.06
N ASP A 95 12.34 11.25 10.29
CA ASP A 95 13.67 11.72 10.69
C ASP A 95 13.58 13.26 10.65
N ASP A 96 13.36 13.87 11.82
CA ASP A 96 13.46 15.31 11.99
C ASP A 96 14.90 15.72 11.67
N LEU A 97 15.07 16.45 10.55
CA LEU A 97 16.23 17.29 10.30
C LEU A 97 16.00 18.67 10.93
#